data_AF-A0A7Y3GTA3-F1
#
_entry.id   AF-A0A7Y3GTA3-F1
#
_cell.length_a   1.000
_cell.length_b   1.000
_cell.length_c   1.000
_cell.angle_alpha   90.00
_cell.angle_beta   90.00
_cell.angle_gamma   90.00
#
_symmetry.space_group_name_H-M   'P 1'
#
loop_
_entity.id
_entity.type
_entity.pdbx_description
1 polymer ?
#
loop_
_entity_poly.entity_id
_entity_poly.type
_entity_poly.pdbx_seq_one_letter_code
_entity_poly.pdbx_strand_id
1 'polypeptide(L)'
;MSNKTEHILVIRLSALGDVAMAQPVLKVLSDQYPHLKITVLTKKGFASIFKDLERLQVVEGNFKNEHKGVLGLYRLSKKLKTLQLDAIADLHNVLRSNILKIFLNVKTKQIDKGRTEKRALINGSQFMPLKTTHQRYADVFNILGYPVNLSNWTPTEKASLSPKLKYYCCSSDQKMIGIAPFAAHKGK
;
A
#
# COMPACT_ATOMS: atom_id res chain seq x y z
N MET A 1 -6.72 27.69 15.09
CA MET A 1 -6.29 26.84 13.96
C MET A 1 -7.28 25.68 13.86
N SER A 2 -7.83 25.44 12.66
CA SER A 2 -8.97 24.53 12.46
C SER A 2 -8.65 23.12 12.96
N ASN A 3 -9.42 22.64 13.94
CA ASN A 3 -9.33 21.34 14.59
C ASN A 3 -9.88 20.20 13.69
N LYS A 4 -9.67 20.29 12.37
CA LYS A 4 -10.21 19.34 11.41
C LYS A 4 -9.26 18.15 11.27
N THR A 5 -9.72 16.98 11.68
CA THR A 5 -9.08 15.70 11.34
C THR A 5 -9.07 15.53 9.82
N GLU A 6 -7.89 15.59 9.21
CA GLU A 6 -7.73 15.35 7.78
C GLU A 6 -7.86 13.86 7.45
N HIS A 7 -8.51 13.56 6.32
CA HIS A 7 -8.75 12.21 5.85
C HIS A 7 -8.06 11.93 4.51
N ILE A 8 -7.09 11.03 4.52
CA ILE A 8 -6.34 10.62 3.33
C ILE A 8 -6.81 9.26 2.82
N LEU A 9 -7.12 9.19 1.53
CA LEU A 9 -7.27 7.93 0.81
C LEU A 9 -5.93 7.48 0.23
N VAL A 10 -5.47 6.30 0.61
CA VAL A 10 -4.28 5.65 0.06
C VAL A 10 -4.71 4.62 -0.99
N ILE A 11 -4.22 4.75 -2.22
CA ILE A 11 -4.55 3.81 -3.30
C ILE A 11 -3.36 2.90 -3.58
N ARG A 12 -3.50 1.60 -3.28
CA ARG A 12 -2.56 0.54 -3.69
C ARG A 12 -3.31 -0.74 -4.01
N LEU A 13 -3.59 -0.98 -5.30
CA LEU A 13 -4.52 -2.04 -5.73
C LEU A 13 -3.86 -3.41 -5.99
N SER A 14 -2.55 -3.45 -6.24
CA SER A 14 -1.77 -4.65 -6.59
C SER A 14 -0.29 -4.31 -6.69
N ALA A 15 0.65 -5.24 -6.86
CA ALA A 15 0.53 -6.67 -6.56
C ALA A 15 0.82 -6.92 -5.07
N LEU A 16 0.69 -8.18 -4.62
CA LEU A 16 0.81 -8.56 -3.20
C LEU A 16 2.06 -7.97 -2.53
N GLY A 17 3.24 -8.14 -3.14
CA GLY A 17 4.49 -7.64 -2.58
C GLY A 17 4.54 -6.11 -2.43
N ASP A 18 3.99 -5.37 -3.39
CA ASP A 18 3.94 -3.92 -3.30
C ASP A 18 2.92 -3.41 -2.26
N VAL A 19 1.82 -4.13 -2.07
CA VAL A 19 0.86 -3.84 -1.00
C VAL A 19 1.50 -4.14 0.36
N ALA A 20 2.23 -5.25 0.47
CA ALA A 20 3.02 -5.59 1.66
C ALA A 20 4.09 -4.53 1.96
N MET A 21 4.78 -4.00 0.96
CA MET A 21 5.73 -2.88 1.14
C MET A 21 5.07 -1.56 1.55
N ALA A 22 3.78 -1.37 1.27
CA ALA A 22 3.05 -0.17 1.71
C ALA A 22 2.72 -0.23 3.21
N GLN A 23 2.46 -1.42 3.75
CA GLN A 23 2.10 -1.64 5.15
C GLN A 23 3.07 -0.98 6.16
N PRO A 24 4.41 -1.19 6.09
CA PRO A 24 5.33 -0.59 7.06
C PRO A 24 5.38 0.94 6.97
N VAL A 25 5.22 1.50 5.76
CA VAL A 25 5.16 2.96 5.57
C VAL A 25 3.88 3.53 6.20
N LEU A 26 2.75 2.83 6.03
CA LEU A 26 1.48 3.23 6.63
C LEU A 26 1.44 3.06 8.14
N LYS A 27 2.14 2.07 8.69
CA LYS A 27 2.35 1.93 10.15
C LYS A 27 3.04 3.17 10.69
N VAL A 28 4.20 3.52 10.12
CA VAL A 28 4.96 4.70 10.55
C VAL A 28 4.15 5.98 10.38
N LEU A 29 3.46 6.16 9.26
CA LEU A 29 2.58 7.30 9.05
C LEU A 29 1.49 7.40 10.13
N SER A 30 0.81 6.29 10.43
CA SER A 30 -0.24 6.25 11.46
C SER A 30 0.30 6.52 12.86
N ASP A 31 1.54 6.13 13.14
CA ASP A 31 2.20 6.41 14.42
C ASP A 31 2.64 7.86 14.56
N GLN A 32 3.20 8.45 13.50
CA GLN A 32 3.65 9.84 13.48
C GLN A 32 2.49 10.84 13.49
N TYR A 33 1.35 10.47 12.89
CA TYR A 33 0.18 11.34 12.77
C TYR A 33 -1.08 10.67 13.35
N PRO A 34 -1.21 10.55 14.69
CA PRO A 34 -2.35 9.86 15.32
C PRO A 34 -3.72 10.49 15.01
N HIS A 35 -3.75 11.78 14.69
CA HIS A 35 -4.95 12.53 14.36
C HIS A 35 -5.37 12.37 12.89
N LEU A 36 -4.52 11.78 12.05
CA LEU A 36 -4.80 11.61 10.63
C LEU A 36 -5.69 10.38 10.43
N LYS A 37 -6.83 10.56 9.76
CA LYS A 37 -7.65 9.43 9.33
C LYS A 37 -7.10 8.88 8.03
N ILE A 38 -6.84 7.58 7.96
CA ILE A 38 -6.29 6.94 6.77
C ILE A 38 -7.21 5.81 6.32
N THR A 39 -7.64 5.87 5.06
CA THR A 39 -8.37 4.78 4.40
C THR A 39 -7.52 4.20 3.27
N VAL A 40 -7.33 2.89 3.24
CA VAL A 40 -6.59 2.18 2.19
C VAL A 40 -7.57 1.52 1.22
N LEU A 41 -7.48 1.88 -0.06
CA LEU A 41 -8.14 1.17 -1.15
C LEU A 41 -7.19 0.12 -1.74
N THR A 42 -7.54 -1.15 -1.57
CA THR A 42 -6.79 -2.30 -2.12
C THR A 42 -7.72 -3.39 -2.64
N LYS A 43 -7.21 -4.42 -3.32
CA LYS A 43 -8.02 -5.60 -3.67
C LYS A 43 -8.40 -6.38 -2.41
N LYS A 44 -9.60 -6.96 -2.40
CA LYS A 44 -10.12 -7.81 -1.30
C LYS A 44 -9.09 -8.81 -0.76
N GLY A 45 -8.44 -9.56 -1.65
CA GLY A 45 -7.43 -10.57 -1.26
C GLY A 45 -6.16 -10.02 -0.59
N PHE A 46 -5.96 -8.69 -0.57
CA PHE A 46 -4.83 -8.04 0.08
C PHE A 46 -5.23 -7.22 1.31
N ALA A 47 -6.53 -7.17 1.66
CA ALA A 47 -7.02 -6.40 2.79
C ALA A 47 -6.40 -6.87 4.13
N SER A 48 -6.19 -8.18 4.28
CA SER A 48 -5.60 -8.81 5.47
C SER A 48 -4.17 -8.35 5.78
N ILE A 49 -3.46 -7.74 4.83
CA ILE A 49 -2.12 -7.18 5.05
C ILE A 49 -2.17 -6.01 6.04
N PHE A 50 -3.30 -5.29 6.09
CA PHE A 50 -3.46 -4.11 6.95
C PHE A 50 -4.23 -4.42 8.24
N LYS A 51 -4.56 -5.68 8.51
CA LYS A 51 -5.42 -6.07 9.64
C LYS A 51 -4.88 -5.64 11.01
N ASP A 52 -3.56 -5.60 11.16
CA ASP A 52 -2.88 -5.29 12.43
C ASP A 52 -2.69 -3.77 12.62
N LEU A 53 -3.26 -2.95 11.71
CA LEU A 53 -3.19 -1.50 11.76
C LEU A 53 -4.55 -0.92 12.17
N GLU A 54 -4.86 -0.94 13.46
CA GLU A 54 -6.19 -0.58 14.01
C GLU A 54 -6.68 0.83 13.64
N ARG A 55 -5.75 1.75 13.41
CA ARG A 55 -6.05 3.16 13.04
C ARG A 55 -6.32 3.36 11.54
N LEU A 56 -6.21 2.31 10.73
CA LEU A 56 -6.46 2.37 9.29
C LEU A 56 -7.76 1.66 8.93
N GLN A 57 -8.55 2.31 8.09
CA GLN A 57 -9.73 1.69 7.48
C GLN A 57 -9.34 1.07 6.13
N VAL A 58 -9.92 -0.06 5.76
CA VAL A 58 -9.68 -0.69 4.46
C VAL A 58 -10.98 -0.70 3.65
N VAL A 59 -10.91 -0.17 2.43
CA VAL A 59 -11.96 -0.31 1.42
C VAL A 59 -11.52 -1.37 0.42
N GLU A 60 -12.31 -2.44 0.32
CA GLU A 60 -12.05 -3.54 -0.61
C GLU A 60 -12.54 -3.21 -2.03
N GLY A 61 -11.62 -3.25 -2.99
CA GLY A 61 -11.88 -3.12 -4.41
C GLY A 61 -12.10 -4.47 -5.09
N ASN A 62 -13.34 -4.76 -5.49
CA ASN A 62 -13.66 -5.89 -6.36
C ASN A 62 -13.58 -5.54 -7.87
N PHE A 63 -12.35 -5.40 -8.38
CA PHE A 63 -12.12 -5.01 -9.78
C PHE A 63 -12.38 -6.10 -10.82
N LYS A 64 -12.74 -7.32 -10.39
CA LYS A 64 -13.15 -8.41 -11.28
C LYS A 64 -14.67 -8.42 -11.51
N ASN A 65 -15.45 -7.98 -10.52
CA ASN A 65 -16.92 -7.98 -10.58
C ASN A 65 -17.48 -6.57 -10.39
N GLU A 66 -17.92 -6.22 -9.17
CA GLU A 66 -18.65 -4.99 -8.83
C GLU A 66 -18.01 -3.69 -9.35
N HIS A 67 -16.68 -3.58 -9.26
CA HIS A 67 -15.92 -2.41 -9.67
C HIS A 67 -15.19 -2.60 -11.02
N LYS A 68 -15.71 -3.47 -11.90
CA LYS A 68 -15.16 -3.70 -13.24
C LYS A 68 -15.52 -2.56 -14.19
N GLY A 69 -14.54 -2.15 -15.00
CA GLY A 69 -14.72 -1.12 -16.03
C GLY A 69 -15.00 0.28 -15.47
N VAL A 70 -15.29 1.23 -16.35
CA VAL A 70 -15.48 2.65 -15.99
C VAL A 70 -16.70 2.83 -15.08
N LEU A 71 -17.84 2.19 -15.40
CA LEU A 71 -19.05 2.25 -14.58
C LEU A 71 -18.84 1.66 -13.17
N GLY A 72 -18.10 0.56 -13.06
CA GLY A 72 -17.75 -0.02 -11.76
C GLY A 72 -16.85 0.89 -10.93
N LEU A 73 -15.88 1.56 -11.57
CA LEU A 73 -15.05 2.57 -10.90
C LEU A 73 -15.86 3.81 -10.49
N TYR A 74 -16.89 4.19 -11.25
CA TYR A 74 -17.80 5.27 -10.88
C TYR A 74 -18.68 4.90 -9.67
N ARG A 75 -19.14 3.65 -9.57
CA ARG A 75 -19.83 3.15 -8.36
C ARG A 75 -18.91 3.19 -7.14
N LEU A 76 -17.66 2.73 -7.31
CA LEU A 76 -16.66 2.81 -6.25
C LEU A 76 -16.37 4.26 -5.84
N SER A 77 -16.29 5.19 -6.79
CA SER A 77 -16.05 6.60 -6.47
C SER A 77 -17.20 7.21 -5.68
N LYS A 78 -18.47 6.86 -5.96
CA LYS A 78 -19.61 7.29 -5.15
C LYS A 78 -19.47 6.84 -3.69
N LYS A 79 -19.09 5.58 -3.45
CA LYS A 79 -18.82 5.07 -2.10
C LYS A 79 -17.66 5.80 -1.43
N LEU A 80 -16.57 6.06 -2.15
CA LEU A 80 -15.41 6.77 -1.60
C LEU A 80 -15.70 8.25 -1.30
N LYS A 81 -16.60 8.89 -2.04
CA LYS A 81 -17.00 10.29 -1.79
C LYS A 81 -17.72 10.47 -0.46
N THR A 82 -18.42 9.45 0.05
CA THR A 82 -19.08 9.55 1.37
C THR A 82 -18.09 9.67 2.51
N LEU A 83 -16.81 9.35 2.29
CA LEU A 83 -15.74 9.44 3.27
C LEU A 83 -15.23 10.86 3.51
N GLN A 84 -15.66 11.85 2.71
CA GLN A 84 -15.24 13.25 2.81
C GLN A 84 -13.70 13.41 2.83
N LEU A 85 -13.06 12.88 1.80
CA LEU A 85 -11.60 12.85 1.67
C LEU A 85 -11.02 14.24 1.45
N ASP A 86 -9.96 14.58 2.17
CA ASP A 86 -9.20 15.82 2.00
C ASP A 86 -8.07 15.65 0.97
N ALA A 87 -7.47 14.46 0.91
CA ALA A 87 -6.39 14.15 -0.03
C ALA A 87 -6.36 12.68 -0.48
N ILE A 88 -5.66 12.43 -1.59
CA ILE A 88 -5.37 11.11 -2.12
C ILE A 88 -3.85 10.91 -2.25
N ALA A 89 -3.34 9.85 -1.64
CA ALA A 89 -2.01 9.31 -1.86
C ALA A 89 -2.10 8.10 -2.83
N ASP A 90 -1.88 8.32 -4.13
CA ASP A 90 -1.87 7.25 -5.12
C ASP A 90 -0.49 6.59 -5.20
N LEU A 91 -0.30 5.57 -4.37
CA LEU A 91 0.91 4.74 -4.33
C LEU A 91 0.97 3.73 -5.48
N HIS A 92 0.00 3.73 -6.40
CA HIS A 92 -0.08 2.75 -7.48
C HIS A 92 0.17 3.36 -8.86
N ASN A 93 -0.36 4.54 -9.16
CA ASN A 93 -0.22 5.26 -10.43
C ASN A 93 -0.43 4.35 -11.66
N VAL A 94 -1.65 3.84 -11.80
CA VAL A 94 -2.11 2.96 -12.90
C VAL A 94 -3.41 3.49 -13.49
N LEU A 95 -3.83 2.99 -14.66
CA LEU A 95 -5.03 3.48 -15.35
C LEU A 95 -6.27 3.54 -14.44
N ARG A 96 -6.53 2.50 -13.66
CA ARG A 96 -7.69 2.46 -12.74
C ARG A 96 -7.62 3.53 -11.65
N SER A 97 -6.44 3.76 -11.06
CA SER A 97 -6.28 4.82 -10.05
C SER A 97 -6.39 6.22 -10.68
N ASN A 98 -5.88 6.37 -11.92
CA ASN A 98 -6.03 7.60 -12.70
C ASN A 98 -7.49 7.90 -13.08
N ILE A 99 -8.32 6.89 -13.37
CA ILE A 99 -9.75 7.11 -13.59
C ILE A 99 -10.44 7.48 -12.27
N LEU A 100 -10.14 6.78 -11.18
CA LEU A 100 -10.72 7.07 -9.86
C LEU A 100 -10.41 8.50 -9.40
N LYS A 101 -9.17 9.01 -9.59
CA LYS A 101 -8.83 10.38 -9.18
C LYS A 101 -9.68 11.43 -9.88
N ILE A 102 -9.98 11.23 -11.17
CA ILE A 102 -10.84 12.12 -11.96
C ILE A 102 -12.25 12.12 -11.35
N PHE A 103 -12.80 10.95 -11.04
CA PHE A 103 -14.14 10.87 -10.46
C PHE A 103 -14.21 11.45 -9.04
N LEU A 104 -13.16 11.31 -8.25
CA LEU A 104 -13.12 11.80 -6.88
C LEU A 104 -12.93 13.32 -6.83
N ASN A 105 -12.15 13.90 -7.74
CA ASN A 105 -11.85 15.34 -7.80
C ASN A 105 -11.30 15.89 -6.46
N VAL A 106 -10.34 15.16 -5.87
CA VAL A 106 -9.68 15.49 -4.60
C VAL A 106 -8.20 15.73 -4.84
N LYS A 107 -7.56 16.59 -4.02
CA LYS A 107 -6.11 16.86 -4.05
C LYS A 107 -5.33 15.53 -4.05
N THR A 108 -4.62 15.24 -5.12
CA THR A 108 -3.96 13.93 -5.31
C THR A 108 -2.45 14.11 -5.51
N LYS A 109 -1.65 13.28 -4.83
CA LYS A 109 -0.23 13.08 -5.12
C LYS A 109 0.01 11.63 -5.48
N GLN A 110 0.84 11.39 -6.49
CA GLN A 110 1.09 10.07 -7.03
C GLN A 110 2.55 9.69 -6.86
N ILE A 111 2.80 8.39 -6.71
CA ILE A 111 4.16 7.87 -6.69
C ILE A 111 4.90 8.16 -8.00
N ASP A 112 6.14 8.64 -7.88
CA ASP A 112 7.12 8.53 -8.95
C ASP A 112 7.76 7.13 -8.93
N LYS A 113 7.46 6.36 -9.97
CA LYS A 113 7.93 4.99 -10.15
C LYS A 113 9.42 4.89 -10.51
N GLY A 114 10.10 6.01 -10.78
CA GLY A 114 11.51 6.06 -11.16
C GLY A 114 11.78 5.32 -12.46
N ARG A 115 10.87 5.43 -13.44
CA ARG A 115 10.98 4.68 -14.71
C ARG A 115 12.24 5.07 -15.48
N THR A 116 12.60 6.35 -15.47
CA THR A 116 13.80 6.88 -16.13
C THR A 116 15.07 6.32 -15.49
N GLU A 117 15.19 6.42 -14.16
CA GLU A 117 16.34 5.88 -13.40
C GLU A 117 16.48 4.36 -13.58
N LYS A 118 15.37 3.61 -13.54
CA LYS A 118 15.36 2.16 -13.80
C LYS A 118 15.85 1.84 -15.20
N ARG A 119 15.43 2.62 -16.20
CA ARG A 119 15.89 2.44 -17.59
C ARG A 119 17.38 2.74 -17.71
N ALA A 120 17.85 3.80 -17.04
CA ALA A 120 19.26 4.20 -17.02
C ALA A 120 20.17 3.16 -16.35
N LEU A 121 19.65 2.41 -15.37
CA LEU A 121 20.36 1.29 -14.75
C LEU A 121 20.40 0.07 -15.67
N ILE A 122 19.27 -0.29 -16.29
CA ILE A 122 19.17 -1.49 -17.15
C ILE A 122 19.99 -1.33 -18.43
N ASN A 123 20.05 -0.14 -19.03
CA ASN A 123 20.83 0.11 -20.24
C ASN A 123 22.32 0.42 -19.95
N GLY A 124 22.71 0.43 -18.68
CA GLY A 124 24.09 0.68 -18.25
C GLY A 124 24.59 2.12 -18.35
N SER A 125 23.71 3.10 -18.60
CA SER A 125 24.11 4.52 -18.62
C SER A 125 24.45 5.08 -17.23
N GLN A 126 23.85 4.53 -16.17
CA GLN A 126 24.08 4.95 -14.79
C GLN A 126 23.97 3.74 -13.85
N PHE A 127 25.08 3.38 -13.20
CA PHE A 127 25.13 2.28 -12.23
C PHE A 127 25.15 2.83 -10.81
N MET A 128 23.97 3.10 -10.26
CA MET A 128 23.81 3.55 -8.89
C MET A 128 22.63 2.85 -8.19
N PRO A 129 22.69 2.68 -6.85
CA PRO A 129 21.56 2.18 -6.08
C PRO A 129 20.32 3.05 -6.30
N LEU A 130 19.20 2.42 -6.68
CA LEU A 130 17.94 3.13 -6.88
C LEU A 130 17.24 3.41 -5.55
N LYS A 131 16.50 4.52 -5.50
CA LYS A 131 15.60 4.82 -4.39
C LYS A 131 14.63 3.66 -4.15
N THR A 132 14.56 3.19 -2.91
CA THR A 132 13.73 2.07 -2.47
C THR A 132 12.24 2.36 -2.66
N THR A 133 11.43 1.32 -2.84
CA THR A 133 9.96 1.49 -2.96
C THR A 133 9.35 2.09 -1.69
N HIS A 134 9.84 1.71 -0.51
CA HIS A 134 9.42 2.30 0.77
C HIS A 134 9.62 3.82 0.78
N GLN A 135 10.82 4.28 0.37
CA GLN A 135 11.10 5.71 0.29
C GLN A 135 10.21 6.41 -0.75
N ARG A 136 9.97 5.79 -1.92
CA ARG A 136 9.06 6.34 -2.93
C ARG A 136 7.62 6.48 -2.42
N TYR A 137 7.18 5.59 -1.54
CA TYR A 137 5.87 5.73 -0.87
C TYR A 137 5.91 6.87 0.17
N ALA A 138 6.95 6.94 1.00
CA ALA A 138 7.14 8.02 1.97
C ALA A 138 7.17 9.41 1.29
N ASP A 139 7.81 9.52 0.13
CA ASP A 139 7.88 10.76 -0.65
C ASP A 139 6.48 11.28 -1.06
N VAL A 140 5.53 10.39 -1.36
CA VAL A 140 4.15 10.81 -1.68
C VAL A 140 3.50 11.51 -0.50
N PHE A 141 3.69 10.99 0.71
CA PHE A 141 3.18 11.60 1.94
C PHE A 141 3.93 12.88 2.28
N ASN A 142 5.25 12.93 2.07
CA ASN A 142 6.04 14.14 2.21
C ASN A 142 5.50 15.30 1.33
N ILE A 143 5.23 15.01 0.05
CA ILE A 143 4.65 16.00 -0.88
C ILE A 143 3.21 16.41 -0.47
N LEU A 144 2.49 15.55 0.23
CA LEU A 144 1.17 15.87 0.80
C LEU A 144 1.24 16.74 2.06
N GLY A 145 2.42 16.92 2.65
CA GLY A 145 2.64 17.66 3.90
C GLY A 145 2.84 16.78 5.14
N TYR A 146 2.97 15.46 4.96
CA TYR A 146 3.18 14.48 6.04
C TYR A 146 4.49 13.73 5.82
N PRO A 147 5.65 14.34 6.11
CA PRO A 147 6.94 13.65 6.02
C PRO A 147 6.94 12.38 6.88
N VAL A 148 7.31 11.25 6.27
CA VAL A 148 7.37 9.94 6.94
C VAL A 148 8.84 9.60 7.21
N ASN A 149 9.19 9.39 8.48
CA ASN A 149 10.54 8.99 8.88
C ASN A 149 10.62 7.46 9.01
N LEU A 150 11.10 6.79 7.95
CA LEU A 150 11.17 5.33 7.89
C LEU A 150 12.12 4.72 8.94
N SER A 151 13.04 5.48 9.52
CA SER A 151 13.88 5.01 10.63
C SER A 151 13.09 4.72 11.90
N ASN A 152 11.87 5.25 12.03
CA ASN A 152 10.97 4.98 13.15
C ASN A 152 10.17 3.67 12.98
N TRP A 153 10.42 2.90 11.92
CA TRP A 153 9.73 1.64 11.73
C TRP A 153 10.06 0.65 12.84
N THR A 154 9.00 0.08 13.42
CA THR A 154 9.09 -1.00 14.40
C THR A 154 8.40 -2.26 13.87
N PRO A 155 8.98 -3.45 14.07
CA PRO A 155 8.32 -4.70 13.70
C PRO A 155 7.01 -4.87 14.47
N THR A 156 5.97 -5.36 13.79
CA THR A 156 4.75 -5.82 14.45
C THR A 156 5.01 -7.11 15.21
N GLU A 157 4.19 -7.38 16.22
CA GLU A 157 4.23 -8.66 16.93
C GLU A 157 4.12 -9.84 15.95
N LYS A 158 4.87 -10.90 16.23
CA LYS A 158 4.83 -12.11 15.42
C LYS A 158 3.45 -12.74 15.56
N ALA A 159 2.78 -12.98 14.44
CA ALA A 159 1.52 -13.70 14.43
C ALA A 159 1.68 -15.09 15.07
N SER A 160 0.74 -15.46 15.93
CA SER A 160 0.68 -16.81 16.48
C SER A 160 0.39 -17.83 15.38
N LEU A 161 1.20 -18.88 15.32
CA LEU A 161 0.98 -19.99 14.41
C LEU A 161 -0.33 -20.72 14.76
N SER A 162 -1.08 -21.15 13.74
CA SER A 162 -2.26 -22.00 13.95
C SER A 162 -1.85 -23.35 14.55
N PRO A 163 -2.76 -24.06 15.26
CA PRO A 163 -2.44 -25.38 15.82
C PRO A 163 -1.87 -26.35 14.79
N LYS A 164 -2.42 -26.34 13.57
CA LYS A 164 -1.93 -27.14 12.44
C LYS A 164 -0.49 -26.79 12.06
N LEU A 165 -0.15 -25.50 12.01
CA LEU A 165 1.23 -25.08 11.71
C LEU A 165 2.18 -25.39 12.87
N LYS A 166 1.75 -25.22 14.12
CA LYS A 166 2.55 -25.61 15.29
C LYS A 166 2.94 -27.09 15.25
N TYR A 167 2.03 -27.97 14.84
CA TYR A 167 2.31 -29.41 14.67
C TYR A 167 3.38 -29.71 13.61
N TYR A 168 3.50 -28.90 12.55
CA TYR A 168 4.52 -29.11 11.52
C TYR A 168 5.82 -28.33 11.79
N CYS A 169 5.74 -27.19 12.47
CA CYS A 169 6.82 -26.23 12.57
C CYS A 169 7.47 -26.15 13.97
N CYS A 170 6.79 -26.59 15.02
CA CYS A 170 7.23 -26.40 16.40
C CYS A 170 7.38 -27.73 17.16
N SER A 171 7.47 -28.85 16.43
CA SER A 171 7.56 -30.20 17.00
C SER A 171 9.00 -30.64 17.30
N SER A 172 10.00 -29.82 16.97
CA SER A 172 11.41 -30.09 17.29
C SER A 172 12.20 -28.80 17.49
N ASP A 173 13.29 -28.87 18.26
CA ASP A 173 14.26 -27.77 18.46
C ASP A 173 15.19 -27.55 17.25
N GLN A 174 14.83 -28.07 16.08
CA GLN A 174 15.68 -28.01 14.90
C GLN A 174 15.55 -26.66 14.18
N LYS A 175 16.62 -26.26 13.49
CA LYS A 175 16.60 -25.07 12.63
C LYS A 175 15.65 -25.29 11.46
N MET A 176 14.70 -24.38 11.29
CA MET A 176 13.75 -24.41 10.19
C MET A 176 14.27 -23.65 8.97
N ILE A 177 14.09 -24.25 7.79
CA ILE A 177 14.34 -23.60 6.50
C ILE A 177 13.02 -23.53 5.74
N GLY A 178 12.56 -22.32 5.43
CA GLY A 178 11.39 -22.08 4.59
C GLY A 178 11.79 -21.86 3.14
N ILE A 179 11.14 -22.56 2.20
CA ILE A 179 11.40 -22.43 0.75
C ILE A 179 10.10 -22.05 0.05
N ALA A 180 10.13 -21.00 -0.78
CA ALA A 180 9.02 -20.55 -1.62
C ALA A 180 9.44 -20.58 -3.10
N PRO A 181 9.43 -21.77 -3.75
CA PRO A 181 10.18 -22.00 -4.99
C PRO A 181 9.43 -21.62 -6.28
N PHE A 182 8.20 -21.10 -6.19
CA PHE A 182 7.36 -20.88 -7.36
C PHE A 182 6.95 -19.42 -7.53
N ALA A 183 6.97 -18.94 -8.78
CA ALA A 183 6.32 -17.70 -9.19
C ALA A 183 5.32 -17.94 -10.33
N ALA A 184 4.39 -16.98 -10.51
CA ALA A 184 3.40 -17.05 -11.57
C ALA A 184 3.98 -16.79 -12.98
N HIS A 185 5.23 -16.33 -13.09
CA HIS A 185 5.88 -16.01 -14.36
C HIS A 185 6.82 -17.13 -14.79
N LYS A 186 6.69 -17.59 -16.03
CA LYS A 186 7.56 -18.61 -16.62
C LYS A 186 9.03 -18.15 -16.54
N GLY A 187 9.86 -18.89 -15.83
CA GLY A 187 11.28 -18.57 -15.59
C GLY A 187 11.60 -17.97 -14.21
N LYS A 188 10.67 -18.00 -13.26
CA LYS A 188 10.87 -17.58 -11.86
C LYS A 188 10.26 -18.57 -10.88
#